data_AF-A0A2E2ZC98-F1
#
_entry.id   AF-A0A2E2ZC98-F1
#
_cell.length_a   1.000
_cell.length_b   1.000
_cell.length_c   1.000
_cell.angle_alpha   90.00
_cell.angle_beta   90.00
_cell.angle_gamma   90.00
#
_symmetry.space_group_name_H-M   'P 1'
#
loop_
_entity.id
_entity.type
_entity.pdbx_description
1 polymer ?
#
loop_
_entity_poly.entity_id
_entity_poly.type
_entity_poly.pdbx_seq_one_letter_code
_entity_poly.pdbx_strand_id
1 'polypeptide(L)'
;MISSFIVIRNSVVYCLISLLFGCLNTEKPELNPIPEMSSIDSSQVTIQNISNLKFTEYVLSDISKTKVRDWQKFNELMGIIEEVHLGNLSFLNNDKVILDSFFTDLKNEIPESIKSTSILVRLTVIETLFLKLEGMISLKSTEKDNLLQSIKDILVSHSNLILQLNKKFEKESQKIKKPN
;
A
#
# COMPACT_ATOMS: atom_id res chain seq x y z
N MET A 1 -75.03 34.75 34.80
CA MET A 1 -73.70 35.40 34.81
C MET A 1 -72.60 34.41 35.26
N ILE A 2 -72.59 33.19 34.70
CA ILE A 2 -71.63 32.10 35.05
C ILE A 2 -71.04 31.45 33.79
N SER A 3 -71.53 31.78 32.58
CA SER A 3 -71.12 31.11 31.34
C SER A 3 -69.85 31.68 30.69
N SER A 4 -69.37 32.88 31.08
CA SER A 4 -68.23 33.53 30.42
C SER A 4 -66.87 33.25 31.07
N PHE A 5 -66.83 32.68 32.29
CA PHE A 5 -65.58 32.42 33.02
C PHE A 5 -64.99 31.02 32.76
N ILE A 6 -65.80 30.06 32.32
CA ILE A 6 -65.34 28.68 32.06
C ILE A 6 -64.68 28.56 30.68
N VAL A 7 -65.13 29.34 29.69
CA VAL A 7 -64.58 29.30 28.32
C VAL A 7 -63.17 29.91 28.26
N ILE A 8 -62.88 30.93 29.09
CA ILE A 8 -61.57 31.60 29.08
C ILE A 8 -60.49 30.76 29.78
N ARG A 9 -60.84 29.95 30.79
CA ARG A 9 -59.86 29.11 31.51
C ARG A 9 -59.40 27.88 30.71
N ASN A 10 -60.23 27.34 29.81
CA ASN A 10 -59.84 26.21 28.95
C ASN A 10 -59.15 26.63 27.64
N SER A 11 -59.31 27.87 27.15
CA SER A 11 -58.56 28.35 25.98
C SER A 11 -57.11 28.73 26.29
N VAL A 12 -56.80 29.18 27.51
CA VAL A 12 -55.41 29.54 27.87
C VAL A 12 -54.54 28.30 28.12
N VAL A 13 -55.12 27.21 28.64
CA VAL A 13 -54.38 25.96 28.89
C VAL A 13 -54.06 25.21 27.58
N TYR A 14 -54.91 25.29 26.56
CA TYR A 14 -54.64 24.67 25.25
C TYR A 14 -53.62 25.45 24.40
N CYS A 15 -53.48 26.76 24.61
CA CYS A 15 -52.43 27.56 23.98
C CYS A 15 -51.04 27.37 24.60
N LEU A 16 -50.94 26.94 25.87
CA LEU A 16 -49.65 26.75 26.56
C LEU A 16 -49.02 25.37 26.32
N ILE A 17 -49.76 24.38 25.84
CA ILE A 17 -49.24 23.03 25.53
C ILE A 17 -48.73 22.92 24.09
N SER A 18 -49.10 23.85 23.20
CA SER A 18 -48.71 23.82 21.79
C SER A 18 -47.35 24.49 21.50
N LEU A 19 -46.65 24.99 22.52
CA LEU A 19 -45.34 25.67 22.40
C LEU A 19 -44.13 24.79 22.76
N LEU A 20 -44.32 23.49 23.01
CA LEU A 20 -43.22 22.56 23.35
C LEU A 20 -42.92 21.47 22.30
N PHE A 21 -43.48 21.57 21.08
CA PHE A 21 -43.08 20.73 19.95
C PHE A 21 -42.50 21.58 18.81
N GLY A 22 -41.54 22.44 19.15
CA GLY A 22 -40.65 23.07 18.17
C GLY A 22 -39.63 22.06 17.65
N CYS A 23 -39.60 21.89 16.32
CA CYS A 23 -38.58 21.26 15.47
C CYS A 23 -37.50 20.40 16.16
N LEU A 24 -37.63 19.08 16.05
CA LEU A 24 -36.47 18.20 15.89
C LEU A 24 -36.00 18.30 14.43
N ASN A 25 -35.29 19.38 14.10
CA ASN A 25 -34.33 19.36 13.02
C ASN A 25 -32.99 19.68 13.67
N THR A 26 -32.23 18.63 13.95
CA THR A 26 -30.82 18.74 14.28
C THR A 26 -30.14 19.55 13.19
N GLU A 27 -29.72 20.77 13.52
CA GLU A 27 -28.64 21.42 12.79
C GLU A 27 -27.44 20.49 12.90
N LYS A 28 -27.15 19.75 11.82
CA LYS A 28 -25.83 19.17 11.64
C LYS A 28 -24.88 20.37 11.54
N PRO A 29 -23.76 20.40 12.28
CA PRO A 29 -22.71 21.35 11.98
C PRO A 29 -22.37 21.18 10.50
N GLU A 30 -22.42 22.26 9.72
CA GLU A 30 -21.76 22.29 8.41
C GLU A 30 -20.26 22.16 8.66
N LEU A 31 -19.82 20.92 8.87
CA LEU A 31 -18.48 20.54 8.46
C LEU A 31 -18.51 20.73 6.94
N ASN A 32 -17.73 21.70 6.47
CA ASN A 32 -17.14 21.64 5.14
C ASN A 32 -16.80 20.16 4.88
N PRO A 33 -17.23 19.54 3.76
CA PRO A 33 -16.77 18.21 3.46
C PRO A 33 -15.24 18.28 3.44
N ILE A 34 -14.63 17.75 4.49
CA ILE A 34 -13.28 17.20 4.41
C ILE A 34 -13.36 16.36 3.14
N PRO A 35 -12.52 16.64 2.13
CA PRO A 35 -12.59 15.89 0.89
C PRO A 35 -12.57 14.43 1.30
N GLU A 36 -13.71 13.78 1.05
CA GLU A 36 -13.87 12.35 1.25
C GLU A 36 -12.64 11.77 0.56
N MET A 37 -11.77 11.14 1.34
CA MET A 37 -10.56 10.54 0.80
C MET A 37 -11.06 9.45 -0.12
N SER A 38 -11.26 9.82 -1.39
CA SER A 38 -11.66 8.91 -2.44
C SER A 38 -10.65 7.78 -2.40
N SER A 39 -11.06 6.59 -2.01
CA SER A 39 -10.24 5.41 -2.17
C SER A 39 -9.76 5.44 -3.62
N ILE A 40 -8.44 5.49 -3.78
CA ILE A 40 -7.84 5.45 -5.12
C ILE A 40 -8.27 4.14 -5.72
N ASP A 41 -8.84 4.22 -6.90
CA ASP A 41 -9.47 3.10 -7.53
C ASP A 41 -8.40 2.12 -8.03
N SER A 42 -8.03 1.17 -7.17
CA SER A 42 -7.25 0.00 -7.53
C SER A 42 -7.90 -0.80 -8.67
N SER A 43 -9.16 -0.51 -9.07
CA SER A 43 -9.81 -1.15 -10.21
C SER A 43 -9.15 -0.85 -11.56
N GLN A 44 -8.33 0.20 -11.68
CA GLN A 44 -7.68 0.50 -12.96
C GLN A 44 -6.70 -0.58 -13.40
N VAL A 45 -6.06 -1.27 -12.44
CA VAL A 45 -5.05 -2.31 -12.71
C VAL A 45 -5.63 -3.67 -12.32
N THR A 46 -5.75 -4.56 -13.30
CA THR A 46 -6.22 -5.94 -13.07
C THR A 46 -5.06 -6.93 -13.13
N ILE A 47 -5.23 -8.10 -12.50
CA ILE A 47 -4.32 -9.26 -12.62
C ILE A 47 -4.02 -9.55 -14.10
N GLN A 48 -5.03 -9.51 -14.97
CA GLN A 48 -4.84 -9.75 -16.40
C GLN A 48 -3.89 -8.73 -17.03
N ASN A 49 -3.98 -7.45 -16.65
CA ASN A 49 -3.07 -6.42 -17.17
C ASN A 49 -1.63 -6.70 -16.76
N ILE A 50 -1.41 -7.13 -15.52
CA ILE A 50 -0.07 -7.45 -14.99
C ILE A 50 0.49 -8.72 -15.61
N SER A 51 -0.34 -9.77 -15.76
CA SER A 51 0.08 -11.03 -16.40
C SER A 51 0.51 -10.86 -17.87
N ASN A 52 0.02 -9.81 -18.54
CA ASN A 52 0.39 -9.48 -19.91
C ASN A 52 1.73 -8.71 -20.00
N LEU A 53 2.30 -8.26 -18.88
CA LEU A 53 3.57 -7.55 -18.86
C LEU A 53 4.71 -8.51 -19.23
N LYS A 54 5.44 -8.18 -20.29
CA LYS A 54 6.58 -8.97 -20.74
C LYS A 54 7.86 -8.54 -20.03
N PHE A 55 8.43 -9.43 -19.23
CA PHE A 55 9.76 -9.31 -18.64
C PHE A 55 10.36 -10.69 -18.38
N THR A 56 11.67 -10.77 -18.21
CA THR A 56 12.33 -12.01 -17.79
C THR A 56 12.14 -12.17 -16.29
N GLU A 57 11.54 -13.28 -15.88
CA GLU A 57 11.39 -13.65 -14.47
C GLU A 57 12.48 -14.65 -14.07
N TYR A 58 13.06 -14.44 -12.89
CA TYR A 58 14.07 -15.31 -12.31
C TYR A 58 13.53 -15.75 -10.96
N VAL A 59 13.69 -17.04 -10.66
CA VAL A 59 13.34 -17.62 -9.37
C VAL A 59 14.61 -17.90 -8.56
N LEU A 60 14.49 -17.94 -7.24
CA LEU A 60 15.61 -18.34 -6.39
C LEU A 60 16.01 -19.78 -6.71
N SER A 61 17.31 -20.00 -6.91
CA SER A 61 17.92 -21.33 -6.91
C SER A 61 17.83 -21.96 -5.51
N ASP A 62 17.94 -23.29 -5.41
CA ASP A 62 17.78 -23.97 -4.12
C ASP A 62 18.84 -23.58 -3.07
N ILE A 63 20.07 -23.30 -3.54
CA ILE A 63 21.14 -22.74 -2.69
C ILE A 63 20.70 -21.37 -2.17
N SER A 64 20.16 -20.51 -3.05
CA SER A 64 19.75 -19.15 -2.67
C SER A 64 18.57 -19.16 -1.72
N LYS A 65 17.55 -19.99 -1.97
CA LYS A 65 16.43 -20.22 -1.04
C LYS A 65 16.92 -20.57 0.36
N THR A 66 17.92 -21.43 0.44
CA THR A 66 18.51 -21.84 1.73
C THR A 66 19.24 -20.68 2.41
N LYS A 67 19.97 -19.87 1.64
CA LYS A 67 20.78 -18.76 2.18
C LYS A 67 19.94 -17.57 2.64
N VAL A 68 18.81 -17.29 1.98
CA VAL A 68 17.95 -16.15 2.32
C VAL A 68 16.83 -16.49 3.32
N ARG A 69 16.66 -17.77 3.66
CA ARG A 69 15.53 -18.27 4.47
C ARG A 69 15.28 -17.45 5.73
N ASP A 70 16.34 -17.13 6.46
CA ASP A 70 16.25 -16.49 7.78
C ASP A 70 16.22 -14.95 7.70
N TRP A 71 16.30 -14.37 6.50
CA TRP A 71 16.16 -12.94 6.29
C TRP A 71 14.69 -12.55 6.22
N GLN A 72 14.07 -12.31 7.38
CA GLN A 72 12.63 -12.10 7.53
C GLN A 72 12.08 -10.99 6.62
N LYS A 73 12.71 -9.79 6.63
CA LYS A 73 12.28 -8.68 5.78
C LYS A 73 12.33 -8.97 4.28
N PHE A 74 13.26 -9.81 3.83
CA PHE A 74 13.27 -10.25 2.44
C PHE A 74 12.07 -11.15 2.12
N ASN A 75 11.70 -12.06 3.03
CA ASN A 75 10.50 -12.87 2.83
C ASN A 75 9.21 -12.01 2.85
N GLU A 76 9.15 -10.97 3.69
CA GLU A 76 8.06 -9.97 3.63
C GLU A 76 8.02 -9.25 2.27
N LEU A 77 9.18 -8.85 1.73
CA LEU A 77 9.28 -8.27 0.39
C LEU A 77 8.75 -9.23 -0.68
N MET A 78 9.10 -10.53 -0.61
CA MET A 78 8.59 -11.52 -1.55
C MET A 78 7.06 -11.57 -1.54
N GLY A 79 6.44 -11.57 -0.35
CA GLY A 79 4.99 -11.51 -0.22
C GLY A 79 4.39 -10.22 -0.79
N ILE A 80 5.01 -9.06 -0.55
CA ILE A 80 4.57 -7.80 -1.16
C ILE A 80 4.66 -7.86 -2.69
N ILE A 81 5.71 -8.46 -3.25
CA ILE A 81 5.85 -8.65 -4.69
C ILE A 81 4.78 -9.60 -5.24
N GLU A 82 4.41 -10.66 -4.52
CA GLU A 82 3.29 -11.54 -4.88
C GLU A 82 1.96 -10.77 -4.94
N GLU A 83 1.69 -9.90 -3.96
CA GLU A 83 0.51 -9.02 -3.99
C GLU A 83 0.54 -8.06 -5.19
N VAL A 84 1.73 -7.51 -5.53
CA VAL A 84 1.91 -6.70 -6.74
C VAL A 84 1.59 -7.51 -8.00
N HIS A 85 2.01 -8.78 -8.09
CA HIS A 85 1.63 -9.67 -9.20
C HIS A 85 0.11 -9.85 -9.31
N LEU A 86 -0.59 -9.87 -8.17
CA LEU A 86 -2.04 -9.96 -8.09
C LEU A 86 -2.75 -8.61 -8.29
N GLY A 87 -2.00 -7.53 -8.54
CA GLY A 87 -2.55 -6.17 -8.66
C GLY A 87 -3.06 -5.59 -7.34
N ASN A 88 -2.77 -6.26 -6.22
CA ASN A 88 -3.08 -5.75 -4.89
C ASN A 88 -1.97 -4.79 -4.44
N LEU A 89 -2.26 -3.49 -4.50
CA LEU A 89 -1.34 -2.42 -4.09
C LEU A 89 -1.66 -1.89 -2.69
N SER A 90 -2.45 -2.62 -1.89
CA SER A 90 -2.89 -2.18 -0.55
C SER A 90 -1.74 -1.87 0.40
N PHE A 91 -0.57 -2.49 0.23
CA PHE A 91 0.65 -2.14 0.97
C PHE A 91 1.02 -0.65 0.86
N LEU A 92 0.66 0.00 -0.25
CA LEU A 92 0.92 1.42 -0.54
C LEU A 92 -0.20 2.36 -0.09
N ASN A 93 -1.32 1.83 0.40
CA ASN A 93 -2.39 2.66 0.98
C ASN A 93 -2.07 3.10 2.42
N ASN A 94 -0.99 2.56 2.98
CA ASN A 94 -0.49 2.93 4.30
C ASN A 94 0.23 4.28 4.26
N ASP A 95 0.47 4.86 5.44
CA ASP A 95 1.32 6.04 5.57
C ASP A 95 2.69 5.79 4.89
N LYS A 96 3.16 6.75 4.09
CA LYS A 96 4.49 6.72 3.45
C LYS A 96 5.60 6.39 4.45
N VAL A 97 5.47 6.80 5.71
CA VAL A 97 6.41 6.46 6.79
C VAL A 97 6.54 4.94 6.99
N ILE A 98 5.45 4.18 6.83
CA ILE A 98 5.47 2.71 6.93
C ILE A 98 6.28 2.11 5.78
N LEU A 99 6.11 2.63 4.56
CA LEU A 99 6.88 2.23 3.38
C LEU A 99 8.38 2.52 3.56
N ASP A 100 8.71 3.74 4.00
CA ASP A 100 10.10 4.17 4.25
C ASP A 100 10.75 3.30 5.36
N SER A 101 10.02 3.02 6.44
CA SER A 101 10.49 2.16 7.54
C SER A 101 10.73 0.73 7.07
N PHE A 102 9.81 0.16 6.29
CA PHE A 102 9.96 -1.18 5.76
C PHE A 102 11.25 -1.35 4.95
N PHE A 103 11.53 -0.42 4.02
CA PHE A 103 12.76 -0.49 3.21
C PHE A 103 14.01 -0.22 4.03
N THR A 104 13.92 0.63 5.05
CA THR A 104 15.00 0.86 6.02
C THR A 104 15.35 -0.43 6.76
N ASP A 105 14.35 -1.12 7.32
CA ASP A 105 14.52 -2.37 8.05
C ASP A 105 15.05 -3.48 7.12
N LEU A 106 14.49 -3.60 5.92
CA LEU A 106 14.95 -4.54 4.89
C LEU A 106 16.45 -4.41 4.60
N LYS A 107 16.96 -3.18 4.52
CA LYS A 107 18.40 -2.92 4.28
C LYS A 107 19.26 -3.09 5.53
N ASN A 108 18.73 -2.82 6.71
CA ASN A 108 19.45 -2.94 7.97
C ASN A 108 19.57 -4.40 8.44
N GLU A 109 18.56 -5.22 8.14
CA GLU A 109 18.46 -6.62 8.56
C GLU A 109 19.09 -7.60 7.55
N ILE A 110 19.78 -7.11 6.52
CA ILE A 110 20.49 -7.99 5.58
C ILE A 110 21.54 -8.80 6.36
N PRO A 111 21.51 -10.15 6.33
CA PRO A 111 22.54 -10.95 6.96
C PRO A 111 23.92 -10.65 6.35
N GLU A 112 24.96 -10.58 7.17
CA GLU A 112 26.32 -10.24 6.71
C GLU A 112 26.86 -11.20 5.64
N SER A 113 26.42 -12.46 5.64
CA SER A 113 26.74 -13.44 4.58
C SER A 113 26.16 -13.08 3.20
N ILE A 114 25.08 -12.29 3.17
CA ILE A 114 24.35 -11.86 1.97
C ILE A 114 24.76 -10.45 1.56
N LYS A 115 25.05 -9.60 2.55
CA LYS A 115 25.35 -8.19 2.38
C LYS A 115 26.49 -7.97 1.39
N SER A 116 26.20 -7.15 0.39
CA SER A 116 27.18 -6.66 -0.57
C SER A 116 26.65 -5.39 -1.22
N THR A 117 27.54 -4.54 -1.73
CA THR A 117 27.15 -3.32 -2.45
C THR A 117 26.17 -3.62 -3.59
N SER A 118 26.38 -4.73 -4.31
CA SER A 118 25.53 -5.11 -5.43
C SER A 118 24.10 -5.49 -5.03
N ILE A 119 23.92 -6.06 -3.83
CA ILE A 119 22.59 -6.35 -3.26
C ILE A 119 21.95 -5.07 -2.74
N LEU A 120 22.68 -4.27 -1.96
CA LEU A 120 22.19 -3.00 -1.43
C LEU A 120 21.68 -2.06 -2.53
N VAL A 121 22.46 -1.89 -3.60
CA VAL A 121 22.05 -1.05 -4.75
C VAL A 121 20.74 -1.52 -5.37
N ARG A 122 20.52 -2.83 -5.49
CA ARG A 122 19.26 -3.37 -6.05
C ARG A 122 18.07 -3.15 -5.13
N LEU A 123 18.27 -3.28 -3.82
CA LEU A 123 17.22 -2.94 -2.85
C LEU A 123 16.86 -1.46 -2.91
N THR A 124 17.84 -0.56 -3.04
CA THR A 124 17.59 0.88 -3.20
C THR A 124 16.83 1.20 -4.51
N VAL A 125 17.10 0.48 -5.60
CA VAL A 125 16.32 0.62 -6.83
C VAL A 125 14.87 0.20 -6.61
N ILE A 126 14.64 -0.95 -5.97
CA ILE A 126 13.28 -1.43 -5.65
C ILE A 126 12.54 -0.40 -4.77
N GLU A 127 13.18 0.06 -3.69
CA GLU A 127 12.66 1.12 -2.80
C GLU A 127 12.25 2.37 -3.58
N THR A 128 13.13 2.88 -4.45
CA THR A 128 12.85 4.07 -5.26
C THR A 128 11.62 3.87 -6.16
N LEU A 129 11.47 2.67 -6.74
CA LEU A 129 10.35 2.35 -7.61
C LEU A 129 9.03 2.23 -6.84
N PHE A 130 9.07 1.66 -5.63
CA PHE A 130 7.89 1.63 -4.75
C PHE A 130 7.48 3.04 -4.29
N LEU A 131 8.44 3.90 -3.93
CA LEU A 131 8.15 5.30 -3.58
C LEU A 131 7.56 6.08 -4.75
N LYS A 132 8.07 5.83 -5.97
CA LYS A 132 7.49 6.41 -7.19
C LYS A 132 6.05 5.94 -7.41
N LEU A 133 5.78 4.64 -7.23
CA LEU A 133 4.44 4.08 -7.38
C LEU A 133 3.47 4.61 -6.31
N GLU A 134 3.91 4.72 -5.05
CA GLU A 134 3.13 5.34 -3.97
C GLU A 134 2.75 6.78 -4.35
N GLY A 135 3.70 7.61 -4.76
CA GLY A 135 3.40 8.99 -5.18
C GLY A 135 2.42 9.06 -6.35
N MET A 136 2.53 8.14 -7.33
CA MET A 136 1.58 8.05 -8.45
C MET A 136 0.16 7.71 -8.00
N ILE A 137 0.02 6.77 -7.06
CA ILE A 137 -1.26 6.35 -6.48
C ILE A 137 -1.86 7.53 -5.70
N SER A 138 -1.07 8.17 -4.83
CA SER A 138 -1.49 9.29 -3.99
C SER A 138 -2.01 10.51 -4.78
N LEU A 139 -1.50 10.76 -5.99
CA LEU A 139 -1.95 11.86 -6.86
C LEU A 139 -3.31 11.63 -7.52
N LYS A 140 -3.87 10.40 -7.48
CA LYS A 140 -5.19 9.97 -7.99
C LYS A 140 -5.54 10.31 -9.45
N SER A 141 -4.59 10.91 -10.19
CA SER A 141 -4.73 11.40 -11.55
C SER A 141 -3.78 10.71 -12.52
N THR A 142 -3.02 9.73 -12.03
CA THR A 142 -2.05 8.98 -12.84
C THR A 142 -2.78 8.08 -13.84
N GLU A 143 -2.36 8.15 -15.10
CA GLU A 143 -2.89 7.29 -16.16
C GLU A 143 -2.53 5.81 -15.92
N LYS A 144 -3.45 4.92 -16.29
CA LYS A 144 -3.30 3.46 -16.16
C LYS A 144 -2.00 2.92 -16.75
N ASP A 145 -1.59 3.39 -17.93
CA ASP A 145 -0.38 2.90 -18.59
C ASP A 145 0.90 3.27 -17.82
N ASN A 146 0.92 4.45 -17.18
CA ASN A 146 2.02 4.87 -16.31
C ASN A 146 2.09 4.00 -15.03
N LEU A 147 0.93 3.64 -14.46
CA LEU A 147 0.87 2.69 -13.34
C LEU A 147 1.38 1.32 -13.74
N LEU A 148 0.93 0.78 -14.88
CA LEU A 148 1.38 -0.53 -15.38
C LEU A 148 2.88 -0.53 -15.69
N GLN A 149 3.42 0.55 -16.22
CA GLN A 149 4.85 0.68 -16.44
C GLN A 149 5.64 0.72 -15.12
N SER A 150 5.14 1.45 -14.11
CA SER A 150 5.77 1.51 -12.79
C SER A 150 5.77 0.13 -12.10
N ILE A 151 4.66 -0.60 -12.18
CA ILE A 151 4.55 -1.99 -11.70
C ILE A 151 5.55 -2.88 -12.44
N LYS A 152 5.63 -2.77 -13.76
CA LYS A 152 6.60 -3.53 -14.56
C LYS A 152 8.04 -3.27 -14.11
N ASP A 153 8.38 -2.00 -13.86
CA ASP A 153 9.72 -1.62 -13.40
C ASP A 153 10.05 -2.29 -12.04
N ILE A 154 9.08 -2.33 -11.12
CA ILE A 154 9.22 -3.04 -9.83
C ILE A 154 9.49 -4.53 -10.07
N LEU A 155 8.67 -5.21 -10.88
CA LEU A 155 8.82 -6.64 -11.14
C LEU A 155 10.16 -6.99 -11.82
N VAL A 156 10.61 -6.15 -12.77
CA VAL A 156 11.93 -6.26 -13.40
C VAL A 156 13.05 -6.08 -12.38
N SER A 157 12.95 -5.07 -11.52
CA SER A 157 13.98 -4.80 -10.51
C SER A 157 14.07 -5.91 -9.45
N HIS A 158 12.93 -6.47 -9.03
CA HIS A 158 12.85 -7.64 -8.18
C HIS A 158 13.52 -8.86 -8.86
N SER A 159 13.17 -9.16 -10.11
CA SER A 159 13.78 -10.25 -10.85
C SER A 159 15.31 -10.11 -10.95
N ASN A 160 15.81 -8.89 -11.13
CA ASN A 160 17.23 -8.59 -11.12
C ASN A 160 17.91 -8.79 -9.74
N LEU A 161 17.19 -8.56 -8.64
CA LEU A 161 17.65 -8.91 -7.28
C LEU A 161 17.81 -10.42 -7.14
N ILE A 162 16.80 -11.19 -7.56
CA ILE A 162 16.85 -12.65 -7.54
C ILE A 162 18.03 -13.19 -8.34
N LEU A 163 18.25 -12.67 -9.55
CA LEU A 163 19.40 -13.04 -10.38
C LEU A 163 20.73 -12.75 -9.67
N GLN A 164 20.85 -11.61 -8.97
CA GLN A 164 22.06 -11.26 -8.26
C GLN A 164 22.33 -12.18 -7.06
N LEU A 165 21.29 -12.52 -6.30
CA LEU A 165 21.38 -13.48 -5.20
C LEU A 165 21.85 -14.84 -5.72
N ASN A 166 21.23 -15.34 -6.79
CA ASN A 166 21.62 -16.58 -7.45
C ASN A 166 23.10 -16.58 -7.86
N LYS A 167 23.54 -15.55 -8.59
CA LYS A 167 24.94 -15.43 -9.04
C LYS A 167 25.92 -15.38 -7.88
N LYS A 168 25.58 -14.67 -6.80
CA LYS A 168 26.44 -14.58 -5.61
C LYS A 168 26.64 -15.96 -4.98
N PHE A 169 25.56 -16.66 -4.66
CA PHE A 169 25.65 -17.93 -3.95
C PHE A 169 26.15 -19.07 -4.84
N GLU A 170 25.86 -19.04 -6.14
CA GLU A 170 26.46 -19.97 -7.10
C GLU A 170 27.98 -19.83 -7.10
N LYS A 171 28.50 -18.59 -7.23
CA LYS A 171 29.94 -18.33 -7.22
C LYS A 171 30.61 -18.77 -5.91
N GLU A 172 29.96 -18.55 -4.77
CA GLU A 172 30.46 -18.96 -3.46
C GLU A 172 30.49 -20.49 -3.28
N SER A 173 29.60 -21.22 -3.96
CA SER A 173 29.56 -22.68 -3.90
C SER A 173 30.67 -23.35 -4.73
N GLN A 174 31.26 -22.63 -5.69
CA GLN A 174 32.28 -23.16 -6.57
C GLN A 174 33.64 -23.29 -5.87
N LYS A 175 34.21 -24.50 -5.91
CA LYS A 175 35.57 -24.76 -5.42
C LYS A 175 36.59 -24.46 -6.52
N ILE A 176 36.94 -23.20 -6.70
CA ILE A 176 37.90 -22.78 -7.74
C ILE A 176 39.33 -22.92 -7.19
N LYS A 177 40.16 -23.78 -7.81
CA LYS A 177 41.62 -23.74 -7.67
C LYS A 177 42.18 -22.84 -8.76
N LYS A 178 43.04 -21.88 -8.40
CA LYS A 178 43.79 -21.11 -9.41
C LYS A 178 44.84 -22.03 -10.05
N PRO A 179 45.05 -21.96 -11.39
CA PRO A 179 46.16 -22.64 -12.01
C PRO A 179 47.48 -22.12 -11.42
N ASN A 180 48.43 -23.03 -11.20
CA ASN A 180 49.77 -22.73 -10.72
C ASN A 180 50.59 -21.99 -11.78
#